data_AF-A0A453E2Q9-F1
#
_entry.id   AF-A0A453E2Q9-F1
#
_cell.length_a   1.000
_cell.length_b   1.000
_cell.length_c   1.000
_cell.angle_alpha   90.00
_cell.angle_beta   90.00
_cell.angle_gamma   90.00
#
_symmetry.space_group_name_H-M   'P 1'
#
loop_
_entity.id
_entity.type
_entity.pdbx_description
1 polymer ?
#
loop_
_entity_poly.entity_id
_entity_poly.type
_entity_poly.pdbx_seq_one_letter_code
_entity_poly.pdbx_strand_id
1 'polypeptide(L)' 'MYFGQRFYGFASEAHTEPTVESEIFKAIERARLLVGSREDSCYSRCGRTDKGVSATGQVISLYLRSNLKDAGENILG' A
#
# COMPACT_ATOMS: atom_id res chain seq x y z
N MET A 1 -0.94 -3.20 -11.94
CA MET A 1 -0.19 -2.48 -12.99
C MET A 1 -0.38 -0.98 -12.83
N TYR A 2 0.66 -0.18 -13.03
CA TYR A 2 0.58 1.28 -13.09
C TYR A 2 1.43 1.83 -14.24
N PHE A 3 1.02 2.98 -14.79
CA PHE A 3 1.77 3.74 -15.79
C PHE A 3 2.59 4.83 -15.11
N GLY A 4 3.91 4.73 -15.20
CA GLY A 4 4.85 5.53 -14.42
C GLY A 4 5.01 6.99 -14.84
N GLN A 5 4.58 7.36 -16.05
CA GLN A 5 4.89 8.66 -16.67
C GLN A 5 4.56 9.87 -15.78
N ARG A 6 3.50 9.76 -14.95
CA ARG A 6 3.03 10.83 -14.07
C ARG A 6 3.62 10.80 -12.66
N PHE A 7 4.43 9.81 -12.33
CA PHE A 7 4.90 9.55 -10.97
C PHE A 7 6.40 9.75 -10.83
N TYR A 8 6.81 10.24 -9.67
CA TYR A 8 8.21 10.35 -9.24
C TYR A 8 8.75 9.01 -8.71
N GLY A 9 8.42 7.93 -9.40
CA GLY A 9 8.76 6.58 -9.01
C GLY A 9 7.76 5.95 -8.05
N PHE A 10 8.11 4.76 -7.58
CA PHE A 10 7.24 4.02 -6.67
C PHE A 10 7.27 4.59 -5.26
N ALA A 11 8.47 4.88 -4.73
CA ALA A 11 8.65 5.22 -3.33
C ALA A 11 8.39 6.68 -3.01
N SER A 12 7.68 6.95 -1.92
CA SER A 12 7.52 8.30 -1.39
C SER A 12 8.85 8.81 -0.84
N GLU A 13 9.25 10.01 -1.26
CA GLU A 13 10.35 10.79 -0.67
C GLU A 13 9.82 12.17 -0.27
N ALA A 14 10.47 12.83 0.68
CA ALA A 14 9.94 13.99 1.42
C ALA A 14 9.41 15.15 0.55
N HIS A 15 9.88 15.29 -0.69
CA HIS A 15 9.49 16.38 -1.59
C HIS A 15 9.10 15.92 -3.00
N THR A 16 8.85 14.62 -3.20
CA THR A 16 8.53 14.07 -4.52
C THR A 16 7.11 13.53 -4.51
N GLU A 17 6.19 14.29 -5.08
CA GLU A 17 4.80 13.89 -5.25
C GLU A 17 4.32 14.25 -6.67
N PRO A 18 3.45 13.41 -7.29
CA PRO A 18 2.91 12.17 -6.75
C PRO A 18 3.86 10.98 -6.92
N THR A 19 3.86 10.06 -5.96
CA THR A 19 4.50 8.75 -6.07
C THR A 19 3.42 7.68 -6.13
N VAL A 20 3.74 6.50 -6.66
CA VAL A 20 2.73 5.41 -6.72
C VAL A 20 2.32 5.00 -5.30
N GLU A 21 3.28 4.94 -4.39
CA GLU A 21 3.05 4.63 -2.98
C GLU A 21 2.16 5.64 -2.28
N SER A 22 2.36 6.95 -2.51
CA SER A 22 1.52 7.96 -1.87
C SER A 22 0.07 7.89 -2.33
N GLU A 23 -0.17 7.64 -3.62
CA GLU A 23 -1.53 7.44 -4.14
C GLU A 23 -2.18 6.16 -3.60
N ILE A 24 -1.42 5.08 -3.41
CA ILE A 24 -1.91 3.86 -2.76
C ILE A 24 -2.37 4.17 -1.33
N PHE A 25 -1.54 4.85 -0.53
CA PHE A 25 -1.90 5.18 0.86
C PHE A 25 -3.08 6.15 0.94
N LYS A 26 -3.13 7.18 0.09
CA LYS A 26 -4.31 8.06 -0.03
C LYS A 26 -5.60 7.28 -0.33
N ALA A 27 -5.52 6.27 -1.20
CA ALA A 27 -6.67 5.43 -1.53
C ALA A 27 -7.09 4.52 -0.35
N ILE A 28 -6.14 3.90 0.34
CA ILE A 28 -6.38 3.04 1.51
C ILE A 28 -6.98 3.84 2.68
N GLU A 29 -6.46 5.04 2.95
CA GLU A 29 -6.99 5.96 3.95
C GLU A 29 -8.43 6.37 3.63
N ARG A 30 -8.68 6.79 2.39
CA ARG A 30 -10.03 7.14 1.91
C ARG A 30 -11.00 5.95 2.05
N ALA A 31 -10.52 4.74 1.84
CA ALA A 31 -11.29 3.50 2.01
C ALA A 31 -11.45 3.04 3.47
N ARG A 32 -10.84 3.75 4.45
CA ARG A 32 -10.85 3.39 5.89
C ARG A 32 -10.29 1.99 6.19
N LEU A 33 -9.34 1.55 5.39
CA LEU A 33 -8.71 0.23 5.54
C LEU A 33 -7.52 0.24 6.50
N LEU A 34 -6.90 1.39 6.79
CA LEU A 34 -5.86 1.47 7.82
C LEU A 34 -6.47 1.33 9.23
N VAL A 35 -5.78 0.55 10.07
CA VAL A 35 -6.06 0.41 11.50
C VAL A 35 -4.95 1.14 12.26
N GLY A 36 -4.94 2.47 12.19
CA GLY A 36 -3.90 3.33 12.78
C GLY A 36 -3.13 4.12 11.74
N SER A 37 -1.85 4.38 12.04
CA SER A 37 -0.90 5.07 11.16
C SER A 37 -0.40 4.16 10.03
N ARG A 38 0.38 4.73 9.12
CA ARG A 38 1.05 3.97 8.06
C ARG A 38 2.10 3.02 8.66
N GLU A 39 2.77 3.45 9.72
CA GLU A 39 3.78 2.69 10.44
C GLU A 39 3.17 1.45 11.10
N ASP A 40 1.93 1.56 11.62
CA ASP A 40 1.20 0.46 12.25
C ASP A 40 0.78 -0.63 11.24
N SER A 41 0.77 -0.32 9.94
CA SER A 41 0.36 -1.28 8.90
C SER A 41 1.43 -2.33 8.57
N CYS A 42 2.62 -2.30 9.19
CA CYS A 42 3.76 -3.17 8.85
C CYS A 42 4.05 -3.20 7.34
N TYR A 43 3.96 -2.04 6.70
CA TYR A 43 4.08 -1.92 5.26
C TYR A 43 5.49 -2.26 4.76
N SER A 44 5.57 -3.02 3.66
CA SER A 44 6.81 -3.35 2.95
C SER A 44 6.58 -3.45 1.44
N ARG A 45 7.67 -3.34 0.67
CA ARG A 45 7.68 -3.37 -0.80
C ARG A 45 8.82 -4.23 -1.32
N CYS A 46 8.63 -4.93 -2.43
CA CYS A 46 9.69 -5.74 -3.04
C CYS A 46 10.66 -4.93 -3.92
N GLY A 47 10.26 -3.76 -4.42
CA GLY A 47 11.13 -2.95 -5.28
C GLY A 47 10.76 -1.47 -5.31
N ARG A 48 11.77 -0.63 -5.56
CA ARG A 48 11.59 0.77 -5.94
C ARG A 48 11.65 0.87 -7.46
N THR A 49 10.91 1.80 -8.03
CA THR A 49 11.06 2.17 -9.44
C THR A 49 11.41 3.64 -9.54
N ASP A 50 12.21 4.00 -10.53
CA ASP A 50 12.57 5.40 -10.81
C ASP A 50 11.41 6.18 -11.44
N LYS A 51 11.57 7.50 -11.49
CA LYS A 51 10.61 8.43 -12.12
C LYS A 51 10.29 7.98 -13.55
N GLY A 52 8.99 7.94 -13.88
CA GLY A 52 8.53 7.58 -15.21
C GLY A 52 8.42 6.06 -15.48
N VAL A 53 9.03 5.20 -14.65
CA VAL A 53 9.03 3.75 -14.85
C VAL A 53 7.66 3.14 -14.57
N SER A 54 7.14 2.38 -15.54
CA SER A 54 5.88 1.62 -15.40
C SER A 54 6.15 0.20 -14.87
N ALA A 55 5.17 -0.40 -14.20
CA ALA A 55 5.29 -1.78 -13.73
C ALA A 55 3.96 -2.55 -13.78
N THR A 56 4.05 -3.83 -14.11
CA THR A 56 2.92 -4.77 -14.10
C THR A 56 2.89 -5.64 -12.84
N GLY A 57 4.07 -5.98 -12.27
CA GLY A 57 4.23 -6.91 -11.15
C GLY A 57 4.88 -6.32 -9.90
N GLN A 58 4.57 -5.07 -9.55
CA GLN A 58 4.98 -4.52 -8.25
C GLN A 58 4.25 -5.24 -7.12
N VAL A 59 4.96 -5.58 -6.04
CA VAL A 59 4.45 -6.31 -4.88
C VAL A 59 4.67 -5.51 -3.61
N ILE A 60 3.60 -5.38 -2.82
CA ILE A 60 3.60 -4.78 -1.48
C ILE A 60 2.92 -5.72 -0.47
N SER A 61 3.28 -5.58 0.79
CA SER A 61 2.65 -6.28 1.92
C SER A 61 2.35 -5.28 3.03
N LEU A 62 1.18 -5.42 3.68
CA LEU A 62 0.71 -4.57 4.78
C LEU A 62 -0.52 -5.21 5.45
N TYR A 63 -0.73 -4.88 6.72
CA TYR A 63 -1.94 -5.21 7.49
C TYR A 63 -3.01 -4.14 7.29
N LEU A 64 -4.24 -4.59 7.02
CA LEU A 64 -5.41 -3.76 6.79
C LEU A 64 -6.62 -4.32 7.54
N ARG A 65 -7.62 -3.46 7.75
CA ARG A 65 -8.95 -3.87 8.20
C ARG A 65 -9.55 -4.86 7.22
N SER A 66 -10.03 -5.98 7.75
CA SER A 66 -10.76 -7.00 7.00
C SER A 66 -12.08 -7.32 7.68
N ASN A 67 -13.07 -7.77 6.90
CA ASN A 67 -14.32 -8.32 7.41
C ASN A 67 -14.28 -9.87 7.50
N LEU A 68 -13.09 -10.45 7.41
CA LEU A 68 -12.90 -11.88 7.66
C LEU A 68 -13.09 -12.12 9.16
N LYS A 69 -13.92 -13.11 9.50
CA LYS A 69 -14.02 -13.62 10.87
C LYS A 69 -12.73 -14.33 11.22
N ASP A 70 -12.30 -14.20 12.46
CA ASP A 70 -11.12 -14.92 12.91
C ASP A 70 -11.36 -16.42 12.73
N ALA A 71 -10.42 -17.11 12.09
CA ALA A 71 -10.57 -18.55 11.83
C ALA A 71 -10.59 -19.38 13.14
N GLY A 72 -10.33 -18.76 14.29
CA GLY A 72 -10.30 -19.37 15.62
C GLY A 72 -11.59 -19.28 16.44
N GLU A 73 -12.63 -18.58 16.00
CA GLU A 73 -13.86 -18.42 16.83
C GLU A 73 -14.83 -19.62 16.79
N ASN A 74 -14.55 -20.69 16.04
CA ASN A 74 -15.44 -21.86 15.90
C ASN A 74 -14.98 -23.14 16.65
N ILE A 75 -14.11 -23.05 17.66
CA ILE A 75 -13.62 -24.25 18.39
C ILE A 75 -14.24 -24.40 19.81
N LEU A 76 -15.10 -23.50 20.28
CA LEU A 76 -15.71 -23.58 21.62
C LEU A 76 -17.21 -23.20 21.65
N GLY A 77 -18.00 -23.74 20.71
CA GLY A 77 -19.46 -23.64 20.72
C GLY A 77 -20.12 -25.01 20.68
#